data_AF-A0A965GE45-F1
#
_entry.id   AF-A0A965GE45-F1
#
_cell.length_a   1.000
_cell.length_b   1.000
_cell.length_c   1.000
_cell.angle_alpha   90.00
_cell.angle_beta   90.00
_cell.angle_gamma   90.00
#
_symmetry.space_group_name_H-M   'P 1'
#
loop_
_entity.id
_entity.type
_entity.pdbx_description
1 polymer ?
#
loop_
_entity_poly.entity_id
_entity_poly.type
_entity_poly.pdbx_seq_one_letter_code
_entity_poly.pdbx_strand_id
1 'polypeptide(L)'
;MVSAPEWLDIFAELHTHLGNDDFLYNIRPKSDDLSLSKKGAVLILLHEGKRGPEVLITLRSAELRAHSGQPSFPGGALKANESPREAALRESEEEVGINRESIELLFDLP
;
A
#
# COMPACT_ATOMS: atom_id res chain seq x y z
N MET A 1 12.15 -18.38 0.47
CA MET A 1 11.98 -17.21 1.35
C MET A 1 12.89 -16.17 0.78
N VAL A 2 12.34 -15.13 0.19
CA VAL A 2 13.15 -14.11 -0.46
C VAL A 2 13.56 -13.09 0.60
N SER A 3 14.79 -12.59 0.50
CA SER A 3 15.34 -11.62 1.45
C SER A 3 15.06 -10.23 0.92
N ALA A 4 14.66 -9.32 1.81
CA ALA A 4 14.65 -7.91 1.51
C ALA A 4 16.05 -7.44 1.07
N PRO A 5 16.16 -6.42 0.22
CA PRO A 5 17.43 -5.77 -0.08
C PRO A 5 18.08 -5.19 1.19
N GLU A 6 19.42 -5.17 1.24
CA GLU A 6 20.18 -4.71 2.43
C GLU A 6 19.79 -3.31 2.90
N TRP A 7 19.46 -2.41 1.97
CA TRP A 7 19.04 -1.05 2.31
C TRP A 7 17.70 -0.98 3.06
N LEU A 8 16.93 -2.09 3.08
CA LEU A 8 15.67 -2.23 3.80
C LEU A 8 15.82 -3.00 5.12
N ASP A 9 17.02 -3.44 5.49
CA ASP A 9 17.27 -4.27 6.68
C ASP A 9 16.77 -3.62 7.97
N ILE A 10 17.06 -2.33 8.17
CA ILE A 10 16.58 -1.59 9.35
C ILE A 10 15.05 -1.62 9.43
N PHE A 11 14.38 -1.44 8.29
CA PHE A 11 12.92 -1.52 8.26
C PHE A 11 12.44 -2.95 8.50
N ALA A 12 13.11 -3.95 7.93
CA ALA A 12 12.81 -5.35 8.14
C ALA A 12 12.89 -5.75 9.62
N GLU A 13 13.83 -5.18 10.38
CA GLU A 13 13.92 -5.39 11.83
C GLU A 13 12.82 -4.67 12.61
N LEU A 14 12.45 -3.46 12.19
CA LEU A 14 11.53 -2.60 12.94
C LEU A 14 10.05 -2.80 12.59
N HIS A 15 9.69 -3.27 11.39
CA HIS A 15 8.31 -3.29 10.92
C HIS A 15 7.36 -4.11 11.82
N THR A 16 7.87 -5.15 12.47
CA THR A 16 7.10 -5.99 13.40
C THR A 16 6.73 -5.30 14.70
N HIS A 17 7.39 -4.19 15.02
CA HIS A 17 7.13 -3.37 16.20
C HIS A 17 6.18 -2.20 15.91
N LEU A 18 5.84 -1.97 14.64
CA LEU A 18 4.91 -0.91 14.26
C LEU A 18 3.48 -1.36 14.58
N GLY A 19 2.69 -0.45 15.15
CA GLY A 19 1.25 -0.61 15.38
C GLY A 19 0.43 0.40 14.58
N ASN A 20 -0.89 0.24 14.61
CA ASN A 20 -1.83 1.15 13.92
C ASN A 20 -1.58 2.62 14.28
N ASP A 21 -1.29 2.91 15.55
CA ASP A 21 -1.10 4.27 16.04
C ASP A 21 0.12 4.96 15.43
N ASP A 22 1.12 4.21 14.98
CA ASP A 22 2.30 4.74 14.29
C ASP A 22 1.97 5.28 12.89
N PHE A 23 0.86 4.82 12.30
CA PHE A 23 0.39 5.24 10.97
C PHE A 23 -0.77 6.25 11.01
N LEU A 24 -1.42 6.42 12.17
CA LEU A 24 -2.60 7.28 12.32
C LEU A 24 -2.25 8.72 12.74
N TYR A 25 -0.98 9.13 12.68
CA TYR A 25 -0.57 10.46 13.10
C TYR A 25 -1.35 11.55 12.34
N ASN A 26 -2.22 12.24 13.07
CA ASN A 26 -3.09 13.32 12.58
C ASN A 26 -4.21 12.90 11.59
N ILE A 27 -4.49 11.59 11.43
CA ILE A 27 -5.65 11.08 10.69
C ILE A 27 -6.65 10.54 11.70
N ARG A 28 -7.74 11.28 11.92
CA ARG A 28 -8.88 10.78 12.71
C ARG A 28 -9.93 10.19 11.76
N PRO A 29 -10.31 8.91 11.94
CA PRO A 29 -11.46 8.37 11.23
C PRO A 29 -12.68 9.26 11.51
N LYS A 30 -13.56 9.45 10.52
CA LYS A 30 -14.80 10.23 10.70
C LYS A 30 -15.79 9.55 11.67
N SER A 31 -15.56 8.29 12.02
CA SER A 31 -16.41 7.47 12.88
C SER A 31 -15.54 6.56 13.73
N ASP A 32 -15.86 6.44 15.01
CA ASP A 32 -15.24 5.47 15.93
C ASP A 32 -15.68 4.02 15.61
N ASP A 33 -16.82 3.87 14.90
CA ASP A 33 -17.27 2.57 14.39
C ASP A 33 -16.57 2.26 13.05
N LEU A 34 -15.43 1.59 13.15
CA LEU A 34 -14.66 1.11 12.00
C LEU A 34 -15.38 -0.01 11.22
N SER A 35 -16.42 -0.64 11.78
CA SER A 35 -17.16 -1.71 11.09
C SER A 35 -17.96 -1.20 9.89
N LEU A 36 -18.29 0.10 9.88
CA LEU A 36 -19.00 0.78 8.81
C LEU A 36 -18.07 1.30 7.69
N SER A 37 -16.74 1.26 7.91
CA SER A 37 -15.77 1.76 6.94
C SER A 37 -15.45 0.72 5.88
N LYS A 38 -15.41 1.14 4.62
CA LYS A 38 -14.92 0.28 3.52
C LYS A 38 -13.44 0.01 3.74
N LYS A 39 -13.09 -1.26 3.90
CA LYS A 39 -11.68 -1.70 3.98
C LYS A 39 -11.02 -1.56 2.61
N GLY A 40 -9.77 -1.10 2.62
CA GLY A 40 -8.92 -1.02 1.44
C GLY A 40 -7.50 -1.46 1.77
N ALA A 41 -6.71 -1.68 0.73
CA ALA A 41 -5.30 -1.99 0.84
C ALA A 41 -4.53 -1.28 -0.28
N VAL A 42 -3.28 -0.91 0.01
CA VAL A 42 -2.38 -0.23 -0.91
C VAL A 42 -1.03 -0.94 -0.93
N LEU A 43 -0.28 -0.84 -2.03
CA LEU A 43 1.11 -1.28 -2.09
C LEU A 43 2.06 -0.09 -2.03
N ILE A 44 3.00 -0.13 -1.09
CA ILE A 44 4.21 0.68 -1.15
C ILE A 44 5.21 -0.05 -2.04
N LEU A 45 5.10 0.17 -3.35
CA LEU A 45 5.97 -0.48 -4.34
C LEU A 45 7.33 0.21 -4.39
N LEU A 46 8.36 -0.51 -3.93
CA LEU A 46 9.75 -0.07 -3.95
C LEU A 46 10.49 -0.76 -5.10
N HIS A 47 11.40 -0.04 -5.74
CA HIS A 47 12.29 -0.61 -6.76
C HIS A 47 13.69 0.00 -6.67
N GLU A 48 14.69 -0.73 -7.17
CA GLU A 48 16.06 -0.23 -7.26
C GLU A 48 16.24 0.67 -8.48
N GLY A 49 16.18 1.98 -8.24
CA GLY A 49 16.39 3.01 -9.23
C GLY A 49 17.86 3.33 -9.48
N LYS A 50 18.12 4.10 -10.55
CA LYS A 50 19.47 4.54 -10.93
C LYS A 50 20.16 5.42 -9.89
N ARG A 51 19.39 6.00 -8.97
CA ARG A 51 19.86 6.92 -7.91
C ARG A 51 19.66 6.36 -6.50
N GLY A 52 19.33 5.07 -6.39
CA GLY A 52 18.94 4.41 -5.15
C GLY A 52 17.46 3.98 -5.17
N PRO A 53 16.93 3.58 -4.00
CA PRO A 53 15.56 3.10 -3.88
C PRO A 53 14.55 4.17 -4.31
N GLU A 54 13.60 3.76 -5.14
CA GLU A 54 12.53 4.61 -5.65
C GLU A 54 11.17 3.99 -5.26
N VAL A 55 10.16 4.83 -5.07
CA VAL A 55 8.80 4.41 -4.72
C VAL A 55 7.82 4.83 -5.81
N LEU A 56 6.90 3.93 -6.18
CA LEU A 56 5.85 4.26 -7.14
C LEU A 56 4.73 5.05 -6.45
N ILE A 57 4.41 6.21 -7.04
CA ILE A 57 3.28 7.04 -6.67
C ILE A 57 2.41 7.26 -7.91
N THR A 58 1.11 7.08 -7.78
CA THR A 58 0.12 7.35 -8.82
C THR A 58 -0.56 8.69 -8.56
N LEU A 59 -1.05 9.32 -9.61
CA LEU A 59 -1.95 10.47 -9.50
C LEU A 59 -3.38 9.98 -9.71
N ARG A 60 -4.23 10.10 -8.68
CA ARG A 60 -5.62 9.66 -8.79
C ARG A 60 -6.36 10.45 -9.86
N SER A 61 -7.18 9.76 -10.65
CA SER A 61 -8.02 10.40 -11.68
C SER A 61 -8.80 11.59 -11.11
N ALA A 62 -8.83 12.68 -11.86
CA ALA A 62 -9.58 13.89 -11.51
C ALA A 62 -11.09 13.64 -11.39
N GLU A 63 -11.60 12.56 -12.00
CA GLU A 63 -13.02 12.22 -12.07
C GLU A 63 -13.52 11.43 -10.85
N LEU A 64 -12.63 11.05 -9.93
CA LEU A 64 -13.01 10.28 -8.73
C LEU A 64 -13.79 11.13 -7.74
N ARG A 65 -14.86 10.56 -7.16
CA ARG A 65 -15.73 11.24 -6.16
C ARG A 65 -15.00 11.59 -4.86
N ALA A 66 -13.86 10.98 -4.57
CA ALA A 66 -13.04 11.23 -3.39
C ALA A 66 -11.55 11.20 -3.76
N HIS A 67 -10.76 12.07 -3.12
CA HIS A 67 -9.30 12.15 -3.26
C HIS A 67 -8.80 12.36 -4.71
N SER A 68 -9.58 13.03 -5.55
CA SER A 68 -9.22 13.30 -6.95
C SER A 68 -7.96 14.16 -7.06
N GLY A 69 -7.07 13.82 -8.00
CA GLY A 69 -5.83 14.56 -8.24
C GLY A 69 -4.80 14.50 -7.10
N GLN A 70 -5.00 13.65 -6.08
CA GLN A 70 -4.03 13.48 -5.02
C GLN A 70 -2.99 12.41 -5.40
N PRO A 71 -1.71 12.59 -5.05
CA PRO A 71 -0.72 11.53 -5.09
C PRO A 71 -1.13 10.39 -4.14
N SER A 72 -1.05 9.15 -4.61
CA SER A 72 -1.40 7.97 -3.82
C SER A 72 -0.50 6.79 -4.12
N PHE A 73 -0.43 5.85 -3.20
CA PHE A 73 0.02 4.49 -3.52
C PHE A 73 -1.04 3.78 -4.37
N PRO A 74 -0.64 2.88 -5.30
CA PRO A 74 -1.57 1.99 -5.98
C PRO A 74 -2.37 1.16 -4.98
N GLY A 75 -3.67 1.02 -5.21
CA GLY A 75 -4.53 0.28 -4.29
C GLY A 75 -5.97 0.74 -4.28
N GLY A 76 -6.79 0.01 -3.52
CA GLY A 76 -8.23 0.20 -3.58
C GLY A 76 -8.98 -0.61 -2.54
N ALA A 77 -10.30 -0.68 -2.75
CA ALA A 77 -11.20 -1.34 -1.82
C ALA A 77 -11.08 -2.87 -1.92
N LEU A 78 -11.21 -3.55 -0.78
CA LEU A 78 -11.30 -5.01 -0.75
C LEU A 78 -12.64 -5.46 -1.38
N LYS A 79 -12.58 -6.50 -2.21
CA LYS A 79 -13.76 -7.24 -2.68
C LYS A 79 -14.17 -8.32 -1.67
N ALA A 80 -15.37 -8.87 -1.85
CA ALA A 80 -15.83 -9.98 -1.00
C ALA A 80 -14.90 -11.18 -1.15
N ASN A 81 -14.48 -11.76 -0.02
CA ASN A 81 -13.55 -12.90 0.06
C ASN A 81 -12.13 -12.62 -0.47
N GLU A 82 -11.70 -11.35 -0.50
CA GLU A 82 -10.35 -10.94 -0.91
C GLU A 82 -9.52 -10.55 0.32
N SER A 83 -8.27 -11.02 0.38
CA SER A 83 -7.29 -10.57 1.37
C SER A 83 -6.72 -9.18 1.01
N PRO A 84 -6.17 -8.43 1.98
CA PRO A 84 -5.52 -7.15 1.69
C PRO A 84 -4.43 -7.23 0.61
N ARG A 85 -3.60 -8.29 0.63
CA ARG A 85 -2.55 -8.53 -0.37
C ARG A 85 -3.12 -8.73 -1.77
N GLU A 86 -4.16 -9.56 -1.90
CA GLU A 86 -4.82 -9.80 -3.18
C GLU A 86 -5.45 -8.52 -3.74
N ALA A 87 -6.12 -7.74 -2.89
CA ALA A 87 -6.70 -6.46 -3.28
C ALA A 87 -5.63 -5.50 -3.79
N ALA A 88 -4.55 -5.32 -3.05
CA ALA A 88 -3.50 -4.38 -3.39
C ALA A 88 -2.75 -4.78 -4.68
N LEU A 89 -2.48 -6.08 -4.89
CA LEU A 89 -1.88 -6.60 -6.13
C LEU A 89 -2.82 -6.41 -7.34
N ARG A 90 -4.09 -6.77 -7.19
CA ARG A 90 -5.10 -6.63 -8.24
C ARG A 90 -5.25 -5.16 -8.66
N GLU A 91 -5.43 -4.26 -7.70
CA GLU A 91 -5.56 -2.82 -7.97
C GLU A 91 -4.29 -2.26 -8.61
N SER A 92 -3.11 -2.70 -8.18
CA SER A 92 -1.85 -2.29 -8.82
C SER A 92 -1.76 -2.73 -10.28
N GLU A 93 -2.17 -3.97 -10.59
CA GLU A 93 -2.22 -4.44 -11.97
C GLU A 93 -3.25 -3.65 -12.80
N GLU A 94 -4.43 -3.37 -12.25
CA GLU A 94 -5.49 -2.59 -12.91
C GLU A 94 -5.10 -1.11 -13.15
N GLU A 95 -4.47 -0.46 -12.16
CA GLU A 95 -4.17 0.98 -12.18
C GLU A 95 -2.87 1.33 -12.91
N VAL A 96 -1.82 0.51 -12.75
CA VAL A 96 -0.49 0.81 -13.31
C VAL A 96 0.02 -0.23 -14.31
N GLY A 97 -0.70 -1.32 -14.52
CA GLY A 97 -0.35 -2.35 -15.51
C GLY A 97 0.86 -3.21 -15.12
N ILE A 98 1.30 -3.15 -13.85
CA ILE A 98 2.38 -4.00 -13.36
C ILE A 98 1.87 -5.42 -13.21
N ASN A 99 2.58 -6.38 -13.81
CA ASN A 99 2.25 -7.79 -13.64
C ASN A 99 2.42 -8.17 -12.17
N ARG A 100 1.32 -8.59 -11.52
CA ARG A 100 1.32 -8.97 -10.10
C ARG A 100 2.34 -10.05 -9.76
N GLU A 101 2.65 -10.95 -10.69
CA GLU A 101 3.62 -12.05 -10.50
C GLU A 101 5.08 -11.56 -10.50
N SER A 102 5.33 -10.32 -10.94
CA SER A 102 6.64 -9.66 -10.83
C SER A 102 6.83 -8.90 -9.52
N ILE A 103 5.78 -8.81 -8.70
CA ILE A 103 5.82 -8.12 -7.41
C ILE A 103 6.18 -9.12 -6.32
N GLU A 104 7.18 -8.77 -5.53
CA GLU A 104 7.55 -9.53 -4.35
C GLU A 104 7.01 -8.84 -3.09
N LEU A 105 6.15 -9.52 -2.35
CA LEU A 105 5.59 -9.01 -1.10
C LEU A 105 6.49 -9.37 0.08
N LEU A 106 7.10 -8.35 0.68
CA LEU A 106 8.04 -8.51 1.80
C LEU A 106 7.35 -8.44 3.16
N PHE A 107 6.56 -7.41 3.41
CA PHE A 107 5.99 -7.09 4.72
C PHE A 107 4.52 -6.69 4.62
N ASP A 108 3.74 -7.05 5.62
CA ASP A 108 2.43 -6.42 5.88
C ASP A 108 2.62 -5.36 6.97
N LEU A 109 2.01 -4.20 6.77
CA LEU A 109 1.96 -3.15 7.77
C LEU A 109 0.57 -3.11 8.43
N PRO A 110 0.49 -2.72 9.72
CA PRO A 110 -0.74 -2.70 10.49
C PRO A 110 -1.79 -1.73 9.92
#